data_AF-A0AAJ6P365-F1
#
_entry.id   AF-A0AAJ6P365-F1
#
_cell.length_a   1.000
_cell.length_b   1.000
_cell.length_c   1.000
_cell.angle_alpha   90.00
_cell.angle_beta   90.00
_cell.angle_gamma   90.00
#
_symmetry.space_group_name_H-M   'P 1'
#
loop_
_entity.id
_entity.type
_entity.pdbx_description
1 polymer ?
#
loop_
_entity_poly.entity_id
_entity_poly.type
_entity_poly.pdbx_seq_one_letter_code
_entity_poly.pdbx_strand_id
1 'polypeptide(L)'
;MYAQTRKQLIQKIHIAKSQLKLDDDAYRSLLRNATNKTSCTQMSDKELMIVLQRMQQNGFKVQRKKNVGKRPTVGSQEKQRELYLKKLEAMILDNNLTWEYVQAICRKSVKVTFVQWCKADDLRKIVQILASHLHKQGKRVK
;
A
#
# COMPACT_ATOMS: atom_id res chain seq x y z
N MET A 1 -9.63 -0.62 -31.52
CA MET A 1 -10.04 -1.09 -30.18
C MET A 1 -8.80 -1.62 -29.47
N TYR A 2 -8.51 -1.19 -28.24
CA TYR A 2 -7.28 -1.59 -27.54
C TYR A 2 -7.17 -3.12 -27.45
N ALA A 3 -6.07 -3.68 -27.98
CA ALA A 3 -5.74 -5.09 -27.89
C ALA A 3 -5.43 -5.45 -26.42
N GLN A 4 -6.47 -5.73 -25.64
CA GLN A 4 -6.31 -6.25 -24.29
C GLN A 4 -5.66 -7.63 -24.40
N THR A 5 -4.56 -7.87 -23.69
CA THR A 5 -3.88 -9.17 -23.79
C THR A 5 -4.73 -10.28 -23.18
N ARG A 6 -4.62 -11.51 -23.71
CA ARG A 6 -5.32 -12.69 -23.18
C ARG A 6 -5.24 -12.81 -21.65
N LYS A 7 -4.05 -12.59 -21.08
CA LYS A 7 -3.82 -12.61 -19.63
C LYS A 7 -4.67 -11.58 -18.88
N GLN A 8 -4.83 -10.38 -19.44
CA GLN A 8 -5.65 -9.32 -18.84
C GLN A 8 -7.16 -9.66 -18.92
N LEU A 9 -7.61 -10.33 -19.99
CA LEU A 9 -9.01 -10.80 -20.09
C LEU A 9 -9.32 -11.86 -19.01
N ILE A 10 -8.45 -12.86 -18.88
CA ILE A 10 -8.58 -13.91 -17.87
C ILE A 10 -8.57 -13.30 -16.46
N GLN A 11 -7.67 -12.35 -16.20
CA GLN A 11 -7.63 -11.66 -14.91
C GLN A 11 -8.95 -10.93 -14.60
N LYS A 12 -9.54 -10.23 -15.59
CA LYS A 12 -10.84 -9.57 -15.40
C LYS A 12 -11.96 -10.55 -15.12
N ILE A 13 -11.96 -11.72 -15.77
CA ILE A 13 -12.95 -12.78 -15.52
C ILE A 13 -12.84 -13.31 -14.09
N HIS A 14 -11.63 -13.54 -13.58
CA HIS A 14 -11.44 -13.95 -12.19
C HIS A 14 -11.85 -12.86 -11.18
N ILE A 15 -11.54 -11.59 -11.46
CA ILE A 15 -12.02 -10.47 -10.65
C ILE A 15 -13.55 -10.42 -10.67
N ALA A 16 -14.16 -10.63 -11.84
CA ALA A 16 -15.61 -10.67 -11.98
C ALA A 16 -16.24 -11.81 -11.18
N LYS A 17 -15.63 -13.00 -11.19
CA LYS A 17 -16.05 -14.12 -10.34
C LYS A 17 -16.07 -13.73 -8.87
N SER A 18 -14.99 -13.12 -8.36
CA SER A 18 -14.90 -12.65 -6.98
C SER A 18 -15.91 -11.55 -6.66
N GLN A 19 -16.11 -10.59 -7.58
CA GLN A 19 -17.04 -9.47 -7.40
C GLN A 19 -18.50 -9.90 -7.39
N LEU A 20 -18.85 -10.88 -8.24
CA LEU A 20 -20.19 -11.47 -8.32
C LEU A 20 -20.43 -12.56 -7.26
N LYS A 21 -19.42 -12.87 -6.44
CA LYS A 21 -19.46 -13.95 -5.42
C LYS A 21 -19.97 -15.28 -5.99
N LEU A 22 -19.54 -15.60 -7.21
CA LEU A 22 -19.90 -16.88 -7.85
C LEU A 22 -19.07 -17.99 -7.25
N ASP A 23 -19.76 -19.04 -6.81
CA ASP A 23 -19.11 -20.28 -6.41
C ASP A 23 -18.47 -20.98 -7.62
N ASP A 24 -17.56 -21.91 -7.34
CA ASP A 24 -16.81 -22.68 -8.32
C ASP A 24 -17.71 -23.36 -9.37
N ASP A 25 -18.82 -23.96 -8.92
CA ASP A 25 -19.75 -24.67 -9.80
C ASP A 25 -20.68 -23.73 -10.58
N ALA A 26 -21.11 -22.63 -9.96
CA ALA A 26 -21.84 -21.56 -10.63
C ALA A 26 -20.99 -20.89 -11.72
N TYR A 27 -19.70 -20.71 -11.45
CA TYR A 27 -18.73 -20.18 -12.40
C TYR A 27 -18.50 -21.14 -13.58
N ARG A 28 -18.28 -22.44 -13.34
CA ARG A 28 -18.14 -23.44 -14.41
C ARG A 28 -19.41 -23.54 -15.26
N SER A 29 -20.58 -23.49 -14.65
CA SER A 29 -21.87 -23.47 -15.35
C SER A 29 -22.01 -22.24 -16.24
N LEU A 30 -21.62 -21.05 -15.74
CA LEU A 30 -21.63 -19.82 -16.52
C LEU A 30 -20.68 -19.89 -17.74
N LEU A 31 -19.48 -20.44 -17.56
CA LEU A 31 -18.53 -20.64 -18.65
C LEU A 31 -19.06 -21.63 -19.69
N ARG A 32 -19.63 -22.76 -19.26
CA ARG A 32 -20.22 -23.77 -20.14
C ARG A 32 -21.39 -23.19 -20.93
N ASN A 33 -22.27 -22.42 -20.30
CA ASN A 33 -23.41 -21.79 -20.98
C ASN A 33 -22.97 -20.73 -22.00
N ALA A 34 -21.83 -20.06 -21.78
CA ALA A 34 -21.35 -19.03 -22.67
C ALA A 34 -20.52 -19.56 -23.85
N THR A 35 -19.73 -20.63 -23.65
CA THR A 35 -18.72 -21.06 -24.64
C THR A 35 -18.59 -22.59 -24.77
N ASN A 36 -19.44 -23.38 -24.12
CA ASN A 36 -19.38 -24.84 -24.00
C ASN A 36 -18.10 -25.40 -23.36
N LYS A 37 -17.24 -24.55 -22.80
CA LYS A 37 -15.96 -24.92 -22.17
C LYS A 37 -15.97 -24.62 -20.69
N THR A 38 -15.23 -25.40 -19.92
CA THR A 38 -15.18 -25.30 -18.45
C THR A 38 -13.98 -24.50 -17.92
N SER A 39 -13.03 -24.13 -18.79
CA SER A 39 -11.82 -23.40 -18.41
C SER A 39 -11.49 -22.26 -19.38
N CYS A 40 -11.10 -21.11 -18.81
CA CYS A 40 -10.60 -19.96 -19.57
C CYS A 40 -9.30 -20.25 -20.34
N THR A 41 -8.53 -21.27 -19.96
CA THR A 41 -7.29 -21.65 -20.66
C THR A 41 -7.56 -22.28 -22.02
N GLN A 42 -8.71 -22.95 -22.18
CA GLN A 42 -9.14 -23.61 -23.41
C GLN A 42 -9.94 -22.68 -24.35
N MET A 43 -10.23 -21.45 -23.91
CA MET A 43 -11.05 -20.50 -24.66
C MET A 43 -10.22 -19.68 -25.64
N SER A 44 -10.79 -19.28 -26.76
CA SER A 44 -10.19 -18.29 -27.67
C SER A 44 -10.38 -16.87 -27.13
N ASP A 45 -9.64 -15.89 -27.65
CA ASP A 45 -9.74 -14.50 -27.18
C ASP A 45 -11.15 -13.91 -27.44
N LYS A 46 -11.82 -14.34 -28.53
CA LYS A 46 -13.22 -13.98 -28.82
C LYS A 46 -14.17 -14.55 -27.78
N GLU A 47 -14.00 -15.82 -27.41
CA GLU A 47 -14.79 -16.49 -26.38
C GLU A 47 -14.61 -15.83 -25.00
N LEU A 48 -13.38 -15.43 -24.64
CA LEU A 48 -13.11 -14.70 -23.39
C LEU A 48 -13.82 -13.34 -23.35
N MET A 49 -13.92 -12.64 -24.48
CA MET A 49 -14.68 -11.38 -24.56
C MET A 49 -16.19 -11.61 -24.35
N ILE A 50 -16.75 -12.67 -24.93
CA ILE A 50 -18.17 -13.04 -24.75
C ILE A 50 -18.47 -13.34 -23.27
N VAL A 51 -17.61 -14.12 -22.61
CA VAL A 51 -17.74 -14.42 -21.17
C VAL A 51 -17.69 -13.13 -20.35
N LEU A 52 -16.74 -12.24 -20.66
CA LEU A 52 -16.61 -10.97 -19.96
C LEU A 52 -17.86 -10.08 -20.14
N GLN A 53 -18.44 -10.03 -21.33
CA GLN A 53 -19.71 -9.32 -21.60
C GLN A 53 -20.87 -9.92 -20.81
N ARG A 54 -20.99 -11.26 -20.76
CA ARG A 54 -22.03 -11.93 -19.96
C ARG A 54 -21.89 -11.63 -18.47
N MET A 55 -20.65 -11.59 -17.96
CA MET A 55 -20.40 -11.19 -16.57
C MET A 55 -20.76 -9.72 -16.33
N GLN A 56 -20.52 -8.82 -17.29
CA GLN A 56 -20.95 -7.42 -17.19
C GLN A 56 -22.48 -7.28 -17.14
N GLN A 57 -23.20 -8.06 -17.95
CA GLN A 57 -24.68 -8.14 -17.89
C GLN A 57 -25.16 -8.63 -16.52
N ASN A 58 -24.46 -9.57 -15.91
CA ASN A 58 -24.75 -10.08 -14.56
C ASN A 58 -24.34 -9.10 -13.43
N GLY A 59 -23.90 -7.87 -13.76
CA GLY A 59 -23.59 -6.82 -12.79
C GLY A 59 -22.10 -6.60 -12.52
N PHE A 60 -21.19 -7.23 -13.27
CA PHE A 60 -19.76 -6.94 -13.15
C PHE A 60 -19.45 -5.52 -13.64
N LYS A 61 -18.99 -4.66 -12.73
CA LYS A 61 -18.53 -3.31 -13.03
C LYS A 61 -17.01 -3.26 -12.94
N VAL A 62 -16.34 -2.96 -14.06
CA VAL A 62 -14.88 -2.79 -14.09
C VAL A 62 -14.50 -1.55 -13.30
N GLN A 63 -14.16 -1.73 -12.03
CA GLN A 63 -13.63 -0.66 -11.19
C GLN A 63 -12.21 -0.32 -11.66
N ARG A 64 -12.05 0.83 -12.31
CA ARG A 64 -10.72 1.39 -12.55
C ARG A 64 -10.18 1.87 -11.21
N LYS A 65 -9.08 1.30 -10.72
CA LYS A 65 -8.36 1.88 -9.58
C LYS A 65 -8.05 3.33 -9.92
N LYS A 66 -8.42 4.26 -9.03
CA LYS A 66 -8.06 5.68 -9.17
C LYS A 66 -6.53 5.76 -9.27
N ASN A 67 -6.02 6.12 -10.44
CA ASN A 67 -4.59 6.32 -10.64
C ASN A 67 -4.26 7.72 -10.13
N VAL A 68 -3.77 7.81 -8.89
CA VAL A 68 -3.33 9.07 -8.27
C VAL A 68 -1.93 9.51 -8.75
N GLY A 69 -1.45 8.94 -9.87
CA GLY A 69 -0.11 9.17 -10.39
C GLY A 69 0.94 8.29 -9.72
N LYS A 70 2.18 8.35 -10.24
CA LYS A 70 3.33 7.71 -9.60
C LYS A 70 3.66 8.45 -8.31
N ARG A 71 3.82 7.72 -7.20
CA ARG A 71 4.28 8.29 -5.93
C ARG A 71 5.63 8.99 -6.16
N PRO A 72 5.80 10.26 -5.75
CA PRO A 72 7.11 10.92 -5.79
C PRO A 72 8.13 10.12 -4.98
N THR A 73 9.30 9.87 -5.56
CA THR A 73 10.41 9.21 -4.88
C THR A 73 11.07 10.21 -3.94
N VAL A 74 11.01 9.94 -2.65
CA VAL A 74 11.78 10.70 -1.65
C VAL A 74 13.25 10.23 -1.70
N GLY A 75 14.21 11.14 -1.50
CA GLY A 75 15.65 10.87 -1.59
C GLY A 75 16.14 9.71 -0.71
N SER A 76 17.40 9.29 -0.88
CA SER A 76 17.98 8.10 -0.24
C SER A 76 17.68 8.01 1.27
N GLN A 77 17.48 6.79 1.77
CA GLN A 77 17.14 6.54 3.17
C GLN A 77 18.17 7.14 4.14
N GLU A 78 19.44 7.21 3.74
CA GLU A 78 20.52 7.81 4.51
C GLU A 78 20.33 9.33 4.70
N LYS A 79 19.97 10.05 3.63
CA LYS A 79 19.67 11.49 3.71
C LYS A 79 18.50 11.78 4.64
N GLN A 80 17.47 10.92 4.61
CA GLN A 80 16.34 11.04 5.54
C GLN A 80 16.76 10.80 6.98
N ARG A 81 17.61 9.80 7.21
CA ARG A 81 18.15 9.49 8.53
C ARG A 81 18.91 10.69 9.10
N GLU A 82 19.80 11.28 8.31
CA GLU A 82 20.56 12.47 8.69
C GLU A 82 19.65 13.66 9.01
N LEU A 83 18.62 13.90 8.20
CA LEU A 83 17.66 14.98 8.42
C LEU A 83 16.89 14.81 9.74
N TYR A 84 16.49 13.59 10.10
CA TYR A 84 15.84 13.34 11.39
C TYR A 84 16.81 13.45 12.57
N LEU A 85 18.07 13.03 12.42
CA LEU A 85 19.09 13.22 13.47
C LEU A 85 19.35 14.70 13.74
N LYS A 86 19.54 15.51 12.69
CA LYS A 86 19.68 16.97 12.81
C LYS A 86 18.47 17.60 13.50
N LYS A 87 17.26 17.13 13.18
CA LYS A 87 16.04 17.62 13.83
C LYS A 87 15.96 17.22 15.31
N LEU A 88 16.37 16.01 15.67
CA LEU A 88 16.45 15.58 17.07
C LEU A 88 17.49 16.42 17.83
N GLU A 89 18.66 16.65 17.24
CA GLU A 89 19.70 17.49 17.85
C GLU A 89 19.20 18.91 18.13
N ALA A 90 18.53 19.54 17.17
CA ALA A 90 17.91 20.85 17.36
C ALA A 90 16.86 20.84 18.49
N MET A 91 15.97 19.83 18.51
CA MET A 91 14.97 19.69 19.58
C MET A 91 15.59 19.48 20.96
N ILE A 92 16.69 18.73 21.04
CA ILE A 92 17.43 18.49 22.27
C ILE A 92 18.01 19.81 22.78
N LEU A 93 18.65 20.58 21.90
CA LEU A 93 19.27 21.87 22.21
C LEU A 93 18.22 22.90 22.67
N ASP A 94 17.14 23.08 21.89
CA ASP A 94 16.11 24.09 22.16
C ASP A 94 15.38 23.86 23.49
N ASN A 95 15.31 22.61 23.96
CA ASN A 95 14.51 22.23 25.13
C ASN A 95 15.36 21.84 26.34
N ASN A 96 16.69 22.03 26.28
CA ASN A 96 17.66 21.60 27.29
C ASN A 96 17.48 20.12 27.68
N LEU A 97 17.25 19.25 26.69
CA LEU A 97 17.15 17.81 26.90
C LEU A 97 18.52 17.14 26.74
N THR A 98 18.60 15.86 27.07
CA THR A 98 19.80 15.05 26.88
C THR A 98 19.58 13.94 25.85
N TRP A 99 20.67 13.48 25.23
CA TRP A 99 20.62 12.31 24.34
C TRP A 99 20.18 11.04 25.07
N GLU A 100 20.42 10.94 26.38
CA GLU A 100 19.92 9.83 27.20
C GLU A 100 18.40 9.77 27.24
N TYR A 101 17.73 10.93 27.31
CA TYR A 101 16.28 11.00 27.25
C TYR A 101 15.74 10.49 25.91
N VAL A 102 16.38 10.88 24.80
CA VAL A 102 16.02 10.39 23.47
C VAL A 102 16.27 8.87 23.35
N GLN A 103 17.37 8.36 23.88
CA GLN A 103 17.62 6.92 23.95
C GLN A 103 16.57 6.17 24.79
N ALA A 104 16.07 6.76 25.88
CA ALA A 104 14.98 6.19 26.65
C ALA A 104 13.69 6.08 25.83
N ILE A 105 13.39 7.08 24.99
CA ILE A 105 12.28 7.04 24.03
C ILE A 105 12.52 5.95 22.98
N CYS A 106 13.74 5.81 22.44
CA CYS A 106 14.09 4.74 21.50
C CYS A 106 13.83 3.35 22.08
N ARG A 107 14.28 3.12 23.33
CA ARG A 107 14.06 1.86 24.05
C ARG A 107 12.58 1.56 24.24
N LYS A 108 11.79 2.57 24.61
CA LYS A 108 10.35 2.41 24.86
C LYS A 108 9.51 2.20 23.59
N SER A 109 9.83 2.90 22.50
CA SER A 109 8.99 2.94 21.29
C SER A 109 9.44 1.99 20.19
N VAL A 110 10.74 1.93 19.91
CA VAL A 110 11.33 1.16 18.80
C VAL A 110 11.95 -0.15 19.30
N LYS A 111 12.17 -0.30 20.62
CA LYS A 111 12.90 -1.42 21.24
C LYS A 111 14.36 -1.52 20.78
N VAL A 112 14.96 -0.38 20.43
CA VAL A 112 16.37 -0.26 20.02
C VAL A 112 17.15 0.51 21.09
N THR A 113 18.34 0.01 21.43
CA THR A 113 19.17 0.55 22.53
C THR A 113 19.83 1.88 22.17
N PHE A 114 20.35 2.00 20.94
CA PHE A 114 21.10 3.17 20.50
C PHE A 114 20.47 3.84 19.27
N VAL A 115 20.45 5.18 19.25
CA VAL A 115 19.85 5.99 18.17
C VAL A 115 20.49 5.68 16.81
N GLN A 116 21.80 5.39 16.79
CA GLN A 116 22.56 5.08 15.56
C GLN A 116 22.05 3.84 14.80
N TRP A 117 21.35 2.92 15.48
CA TRP A 117 20.79 1.71 14.88
C TRP A 117 19.35 1.89 14.38
N CYS A 118 18.76 3.08 14.55
CA CYS A 118 17.40 3.36 14.11
C CYS A 118 17.34 3.58 12.59
N LYS A 119 16.32 3.00 11.95
CA LYS A 119 15.99 3.26 10.53
C LYS A 119 15.31 4.63 10.40
N ALA A 120 15.22 5.16 9.18
CA ALA A 120 14.59 6.46 8.91
C ALA A 120 13.14 6.54 9.44
N ASP A 121 12.36 5.47 9.30
CA ASP A 121 10.98 5.41 9.81
C ASP A 121 10.92 5.45 11.34
N ASP A 122 11.88 4.84 12.01
CA ASP A 122 11.95 4.81 13.47
C ASP A 122 12.35 6.17 14.04
N LEU A 123 13.34 6.82 13.44
CA LEU A 123 13.71 8.20 13.79
C LEU A 123 12.55 9.18 13.58
N ARG A 124 11.78 9.03 12.49
CA ARG A 124 10.59 9.83 12.25
C ARG A 124 9.57 9.69 13.39
N LYS A 125 9.32 8.45 13.85
CA LYS A 125 8.41 8.21 14.97
C LYS A 125 8.91 8.87 16.25
N ILE A 126 10.20 8.78 16.54
CA ILE A 126 10.81 9.39 17.74
C ILE A 126 10.64 10.92 17.70
N VAL A 127 10.93 11.55 16.56
CA VAL A 127 10.70 13.00 16.36
C VAL A 127 9.24 13.37 16.62
N GLN A 128 8.28 12.57 16.14
CA GLN A 128 6.85 12.83 16.35
C GLN A 128 6.44 12.69 17.83
N ILE A 129 6.93 11.67 18.53
CA ILE A 129 6.68 11.47 19.96
C ILE A 129 7.24 12.64 20.76
N LEU A 130 8.49 13.03 20.48
CA LEU A 130 9.15 14.13 21.16
C LEU A 130 8.42 15.45 20.89
N ALA A 131 8.07 15.75 19.64
CA ALA A 131 7.30 16.94 19.28
C ALA A 131 5.95 16.99 20.02
N SER A 132 5.22 15.88 20.08
CA SER A 132 3.95 15.81 20.81
C SER A 132 4.13 16.04 22.31
N HIS A 133 5.19 15.48 22.91
CA HIS A 133 5.50 15.69 24.31
C HIS A 133 5.84 17.15 24.63
N LEU A 134 6.67 17.79 23.79
CA LEU A 134 7.03 19.20 23.94
C LEU A 134 5.84 20.14 23.75
N HIS A 135 4.97 19.85 22.78
CA HIS A 135 3.74 20.61 22.57
C HIS A 135 2.81 20.53 23.79
N LYS A 136 2.70 19.36 24.45
CA LYS A 136 1.93 19.21 25.69
C LYS A 136 2.52 20.02 26.85
N GLN A 137 3.82 20.28 26.83
CA GLN A 137 4.51 21.10 27.84
C GLN A 137 4.49 22.60 27.53
N GLY A 138 3.80 23.05 26.47
CA GLY A 138 3.73 24.45 26.08
C GLY A 138 5.03 25.02 25.48
N LYS A 139 6.03 24.17 25.22
CA LYS A 139 7.28 24.57 24.59
C LYS A 139 7.09 24.61 23.06
N ARG A 140 7.42 25.74 22.42
CA ARG A 140 7.30 25.89 20.96
C ARG A 140 8.38 25.06 20.26
N VAL A 141 7.93 24.06 19.52
CA VAL A 141 8.77 23.31 18.58
C VAL A 141 8.80 24.11 17.27
N LYS A 142 9.95 24.71 16.92
CA LYS A 142 10.16 25.31 15.59
C LYS A 142 10.68 24.26 14.59
#